data_AF-A0A2P6MMJ0-F1
#
_entry.id   AF-A0A2P6MMJ0-F1
#
_cell.length_a   1.000
_cell.length_b   1.000
_cell.length_c   1.000
_cell.angle_alpha   90.00
_cell.angle_beta   90.00
_cell.angle_gamma   90.00
#
_symmetry.space_group_name_H-M   'P 1'
#
loop_
_entity.id
_entity.type
_entity.pdbx_description
1 polymer ?
#
loop_
_entity_poly.entity_id
_entity_poly.type
_entity_poly.pdbx_seq_one_letter_code
_entity_poly.pdbx_strand_id
1 'polypeptide(L)' 'MTQWWSSAYNDIVSQLPQSIVDCLKLRIQNTKIRGKKCELNEESDNLKELFEKELASYNNKKQ' A
#
# COMPACT_ATOMS: atom_id res chain seq x y z
N MET A 1 16.83 1.45 5.25
CA MET A 1 15.72 1.72 4.30
C MET A 1 14.67 2.52 5.05
N THR A 2 14.35 3.72 4.58
CA THR A 2 13.30 4.54 5.20
C THR A 2 11.95 3.90 4.90
N GLN A 3 11.12 3.70 5.94
CA GLN A 3 9.73 3.29 5.79
C GLN A 3 9.06 4.26 4.82
N TRP A 4 8.52 3.74 3.71
CA TRP A 4 7.96 4.60 2.67
C TRP A 4 6.48 4.88 2.88
N TRP A 5 5.84 4.28 3.88
CA TRP A 5 4.43 4.49 4.24
C TRP A 5 4.32 5.15 5.62
N SER A 6 3.19 5.83 5.91
CA SER A 6 2.91 6.37 7.26
C SER A 6 2.83 5.25 8.30
N SER A 7 3.27 5.50 9.54
CA SER A 7 3.16 4.54 10.65
C SER A 7 1.71 4.11 10.92
N ALA A 8 0.72 4.90 10.50
CA ALA A 8 -0.70 4.54 10.56
C ALA A 8 -1.05 3.23 9.82
N TYR A 9 -0.23 2.81 8.85
CA TYR A 9 -0.45 1.60 8.06
C TYR A 9 0.33 0.38 8.58
N ASN A 10 1.13 0.52 9.65
CA ASN A 10 2.00 -0.56 10.13
C ASN A 10 1.23 -1.84 10.47
N ASP A 11 0.04 -1.72 11.08
CA ASP A 11 -0.79 -2.87 11.44
C ASP A 11 -1.25 -3.65 10.21
N ILE A 12 -1.58 -2.97 9.12
CA ILE A 12 -2.02 -3.58 7.85
C ILE A 12 -0.82 -4.18 7.12
N VAL A 13 0.27 -3.42 7.01
CA VAL A 13 1.49 -3.85 6.31
C VAL A 13 2.12 -5.08 6.98
N SER A 14 2.08 -5.16 8.32
CA SER A 14 2.61 -6.30 9.06
C SER A 14 1.91 -7.64 8.76
N GLN A 15 0.68 -7.59 8.24
CA GLN A 15 -0.10 -8.77 7.87
C GLN A 15 0.15 -9.23 6.43
N LEU A 16 0.84 -8.39 5.63
CA LEU A 16 1.11 -8.67 4.23
C LEU A 16 2.51 -9.29 4.04
N PRO A 17 2.67 -10.26 3.11
CA PRO A 17 3.98 -10.69 2.67
C PRO A 17 4.79 -9.54 2.06
N GLN A 18 6.11 -9.55 2.27
CA GLN A 18 7.02 -8.53 1.72
C GLN A 18 6.87 -8.37 0.20
N SER A 19 6.62 -9.45 -0.55
CA SER A 19 6.39 -9.41 -2.00
C SER A 19 5.16 -8.59 -2.41
N ILE A 20 4.11 -8.59 -1.58
CA ILE A 20 2.92 -7.76 -1.80
C ILE A 20 3.24 -6.31 -1.48
N VAL A 21 3.97 -6.05 -0.38
CA VAL A 21 4.42 -4.70 0.00
C VAL A 21 5.29 -4.07 -1.09
N ASP A 22 6.19 -4.84 -1.71
CA ASP A 22 7.03 -4.38 -2.81
C ASP A 22 6.21 -4.10 -4.09
N CYS A 23 5.20 -4.94 -4.39
CA CYS A 23 4.27 -4.72 -5.50
C CYS A 23 3.45 -3.43 -5.29
N LEU A 24 2.97 -3.20 -4.07
CA LEU A 24 2.24 -2.00 -3.69
C LEU A 24 3.09 -0.74 -3.88
N LYS A 25 4.35 -0.78 -3.45
CA LYS A 25 5.31 0.31 -3.65
C LYS A 25 5.43 0.69 -5.12
N LEU A 26 5.62 -0.30 -6.00
CA LEU A 26 5.72 -0.09 -7.44
C LEU A 26 4.42 0.50 -8.02
N ARG A 27 3.26 -0.02 -7.61
CA ARG A 27 1.96 0.51 -8.03
C ARG A 27 1.78 1.96 -7.63
N ILE A 28 2.10 2.33 -6.39
CA ILE A 28 1.94 3.70 -5.90
C ILE A 28 2.90 4.65 -6.63
N GLN A 29 4.16 4.23 -6.82
CA GLN A 29 5.13 5.00 -7.60
C GLN A 29 4.70 5.24 -9.06
N ASN A 30 3.98 4.28 -9.64
CA ASN A 30 3.50 4.33 -11.02
C ASN A 30 2.11 4.98 -11.16
N THR A 31 1.33 5.04 -10.08
CA THR A 31 -0.03 5.59 -10.12
C THR A 31 0.03 7.11 -10.06
N LYS A 32 -0.57 7.75 -11.07
CA LYS A 32 -0.83 9.19 -11.09
C LYS A 32 -2.24 9.41 -10.56
N ILE A 33 -2.38 9.93 -9.34
CA ILE A 33 -3.68 10.37 -8.84
C ILE A 33 -3.90 11.80 -9.34
N ARG A 34 -4.92 11.99 -10.19
CA ARG A 34 -5.33 13.32 -10.70
C ARG A 34 -4.22 14.11 -11.41
N GLY A 35 -3.28 13.40 -12.07
CA GLY A 35 -2.14 14.00 -12.76
C GLY A 35 -0.93 14.32 -11.88
N LYS A 36 -1.04 14.16 -10.55
CA LYS A 36 0.10 14.21 -9.62
C LYS A 36 0.59 12.81 -9.30
N LYS A 37 1.91 12.66 -9.18
CA LYS A 37 2.51 11.41 -8.71
C LYS A 37 2.06 11.20 -7.26
N CYS A 38 1.51 10.03 -6.94
CA CYS A 38 1.14 9.73 -5.56
C CYS A 38 2.41 9.77 -4.71
N GLU A 39 2.46 10.68 -3.75
CA GLU A 39 3.59 10.78 -2.83
C GLU A 39 3.45 9.70 -1.76
N LEU A 40 4.53 8.92 -1.59
CA LEU A 40 4.58 7.76 -0.68
C LEU A 40 4.38 8.18 0.79
N ASN A 41 4.58 9.46 1.06
CA ASN A 41 4.67 10.12 2.35
C ASN A 41 3.36 10.82 2.81
N GLU A 42 2.28 10.77 2.04
CA GLU A 42 0.99 11.34 2.47
C GLU A 42 0.12 10.29 3.18
N GLU A 43 -0.56 10.68 4.27
CA GLU A 43 -1.77 9.98 4.74
C GLU A 43 -2.91 10.26 3.77
N SER A 44 -2.83 9.69 2.57
CA SER A 44 -3.93 9.75 1.63
C SER A 44 -4.89 8.61 1.94
N ASP A 45 -6.18 8.89 2.07
CA ASP A 45 -7.22 7.85 2.15
C ASP A 45 -7.09 6.84 1.00
N ASN A 46 -6.59 7.29 -0.17
CA ASN A 46 -6.31 6.43 -1.32
C ASN A 46 -5.24 5.37 -1.04
N LEU A 47 -4.25 5.63 -0.17
CA LEU A 47 -3.25 4.64 0.22
C LEU A 47 -3.85 3.59 1.15
N LYS A 48 -4.69 4.02 2.09
CA LYS A 48 -5.40 3.13 3.01
C LYS A 48 -6.26 2.12 2.26
N GLU A 49 -7.12 2.61 1.36
CA GLU A 49 -8.01 1.76 0.57
C GLU A 49 -7.21 0.75 -0.27
N LEU A 50 -6.06 1.16 -0.79
CA LEU A 50 -5.19 0.31 -1.62
C LEU A 50 -4.55 -0.82 -0.80
N PHE A 51 -4.09 -0.52 0.42
CA PHE A 51 -3.61 -1.54 1.35
C PHE A 51 -4.72 -2.50 1.80
N GLU A 52 -5.89 -1.98 2.19
CA GLU A 52 -7.04 -2.79 2.62
C GLU A 52 -7.53 -3.72 1.52
N LYS A 53 -7.59 -3.24 0.27
CA LYS A 53 -8.01 -4.03 -0.88
C LYS A 53 -7.04 -5.18 -1.19
N GLU A 54 -5.74 -4.94 -1.13
CA GLU A 54 -4.76 -6.02 -1.33
C GLU A 54 -4.74 -7.00 -0.15
N LEU A 55 -4.92 -6.53 1.08
CA LEU A 55 -5.08 -7.43 2.23
C LEU A 55 -6.31 -8.34 2.08
N ALA A 56 -7.45 -7.79 1.68
CA ALA A 56 -8.65 -8.57 1.39
C ALA A 56 -8.42 -9.57 0.25
N SER A 57 -7.76 -9.17 -0.84
CA SER A 57 -7.45 -10.07 -1.96
C SER A 57 -6.49 -11.19 -1.55
N TYR A 58 -5.47 -10.89 -0.75
CA TYR A 58 -4.54 -11.88 -0.22
C TYR A 58 -5.27 -12.91 0.65
N ASN A 59 -6.11 -12.45 1.58
CA ASN A 59 -6.87 -13.34 2.47
C ASN A 59 -7.86 -14.23 1.70
N ASN A 60 -8.55 -13.69 0.69
CA ASN A 60 -9.47 -14.47 -0.15
C ASN A 60 -8.77 -15.56 -0.98
N LYS A 61 -7.50 -15.38 -1.33
CA LYS A 61 -6.69 -16.38 -2.06
C LYS A 61 -6.07 -17.44 -1.15
N LYS A 62 -6.01 -17.16 0.16
CA LYS A 62 -5.49 -18.09 1.17
C LYS A 62 -6.56 -19.11 1.61
N GLN A 63 -7.83 -18.85 1.26
CA GLN A 63 -8.99 -19.69 1.50
C GLN A 63 -9.22 -20.64 0.32
#